data_AF-A0A2W6A5Y1-F1
#
_entry.id   AF-A0A2W6A5Y1-F1
#
_cell.length_a   1.000
_cell.length_b   1.000
_cell.length_c   1.000
_cell.angle_alpha   90.00
_cell.angle_beta   90.00
_cell.angle_gamma   90.00
#
_symmetry.space_group_name_H-M   'P 1'
#
loop_
_entity.id
_entity.type
_entity.pdbx_description
1 polymer ?
#
loop_
_entity_poly.entity_id
_entity_poly.type
_entity_poly.pdbx_seq_one_letter_code
_entity_poly.pdbx_strand_id
1 'polypeptide(L)' 'AEQTAELTGMEIGGVTPFGLPVALQPVRVDAAVLGRSRVVVGGGDRSVKLVIESAVLGRTPLFEVVEGLAMPAGEPPAH' A
#
# COMPACT_ATOMS: atom_id res chain seq x y z
N ALA A 1 -16.42 -3.21 7.20
CA ALA A 1 -15.86 -2.02 7.88
C ALA A 1 -15.25 -2.41 9.21
N GLU A 2 -16.05 -3.05 10.07
CA GLU A 2 -15.67 -3.51 11.40
C GLU A 2 -14.41 -4.39 11.41
N GLN A 3 -14.37 -5.46 10.60
CA GLN A 3 -13.21 -6.37 10.55
C GLN A 3 -11.87 -5.67 10.22
N THR A 4 -11.85 -4.65 9.37
CA THR A 4 -10.62 -3.91 9.06
C THR A 4 -10.14 -3.11 10.26
N ALA A 5 -11.07 -2.43 10.94
CA ALA A 5 -10.75 -1.67 12.14
C ALA A 5 -10.28 -2.59 13.28
N GLU A 6 -10.93 -3.74 13.47
CA GLU A 6 -10.53 -4.75 14.45
C GLU A 6 -9.12 -5.29 14.19
N LEU A 7 -8.80 -5.62 12.93
CA LEU A 7 -7.54 -6.24 12.58
C LEU A 7 -6.38 -5.25 12.47
N THR A 8 -6.63 -4.00 12.09
CA THR A 8 -5.56 -3.02 11.79
C THR A 8 -5.53 -1.83 12.74
N GLY A 9 -6.60 -1.58 13.48
CA GLY A 9 -6.81 -0.34 14.24
C GLY A 9 -7.11 0.88 13.36
N MET A 10 -7.33 0.70 12.05
CA MET A 10 -7.41 1.78 11.07
C MET A 10 -8.76 1.80 10.34
N GLU A 11 -9.13 2.97 9.81
CA GLU A 11 -10.39 3.14 9.08
C GLU A 11 -10.31 2.60 7.63
N ILE A 12 -11.39 1.98 7.16
CA ILE A 12 -11.52 1.60 5.74
C ILE A 12 -11.44 2.85 4.85
N GLY A 13 -10.56 2.79 3.85
CA GLY A 13 -10.21 3.89 2.95
C GLY A 13 -9.01 4.71 3.41
N GLY A 14 -8.57 4.50 4.66
CA GLY A 14 -7.42 5.15 5.28
C GLY A 14 -6.25 4.23 5.62
N VAL A 15 -6.46 2.90 5.60
CA VAL A 15 -5.46 1.89 5.96
C VAL A 15 -4.11 2.14 5.30
N THR A 16 -3.06 2.10 6.12
CA THR A 16 -1.68 2.20 5.69
C THR A 16 -1.00 0.83 5.78
N PRO A 17 -0.05 0.52 4.88
CA PRO A 17 0.76 -0.69 5.04
C PRO A 17 1.80 -0.57 6.18
N PHE A 18 2.01 0.64 6.71
CA PHE A 18 2.95 0.87 7.79
C PHE A 18 2.29 0.70 9.16
N GLY A 19 2.98 0.03 10.09
CA GLY A 19 2.44 -0.19 11.45
C GLY A 19 1.35 -1.26 11.54
N LEU A 20 1.15 -2.06 10.50
CA LEU A 20 0.27 -3.23 10.56
C LEU A 20 0.77 -4.26 11.58
N PRO A 21 -0.13 -5.01 12.25
CA PRO A 21 0.27 -6.13 13.09
C PRO A 21 1.15 -7.13 12.34
N VAL A 22 2.09 -7.75 13.05
CA VAL A 22 3.06 -8.70 12.47
C VAL A 22 2.37 -9.87 11.76
N ALA A 23 1.20 -10.30 12.25
CA ALA A 23 0.40 -11.36 11.63
C ALA A 23 -0.12 -11.02 10.22
N LEU A 24 -0.12 -9.74 9.83
CA LEU A 24 -0.54 -9.27 8.50
C LEU A 24 0.66 -8.90 7.61
N GLN A 25 1.89 -9.12 8.07
CA GLN A 25 3.11 -8.88 7.31
C GLN A 25 3.63 -10.20 6.68
N PRO A 26 4.32 -10.14 5.53
CA PRO A 26 4.61 -8.94 4.74
C PRO A 26 3.42 -8.50 3.88
N VAL A 27 3.38 -7.20 3.57
CA VAL A 27 2.43 -6.66 2.60
C VAL A 27 2.94 -6.94 1.18
N ARG A 28 2.11 -7.60 0.37
CA ARG A 28 2.46 -7.94 -1.02
C ARG A 28 2.25 -6.74 -1.93
N VAL A 29 3.25 -6.39 -2.71
CA VAL A 29 3.27 -5.23 -3.61
C VAL A 29 3.62 -5.68 -5.02
N ASP A 30 2.87 -5.20 -6.01
CA ASP A 30 3.19 -5.49 -7.40
C ASP A 30 4.52 -4.82 -7.82
N ALA A 31 5.38 -5.55 -8.53
CA ALA A 31 6.67 -5.04 -9.00
C ALA A 31 6.57 -3.75 -9.85
N ALA A 32 5.48 -3.56 -10.60
CA ALA A 32 5.24 -2.35 -11.39
C ALA A 32 5.07 -1.09 -10.52
N VAL A 33 4.80 -1.22 -9.22
CA VAL A 33 4.76 -0.09 -8.27
C VAL A 33 6.16 0.52 -8.10
N LEU A 34 7.21 -0.31 -8.09
CA LEU A 34 8.60 0.15 -7.94
C LEU A 34 9.11 0.90 -9.18
N GLY A 35 8.45 0.77 -10.33
CA GLY A 35 8.75 1.55 -11.53
C GLY A 35 8.38 3.04 -11.43
N ARG A 36 7.66 3.46 -10.38
CA ARG A 36 7.31 4.87 -10.11
C ARG A 36 8.37 5.51 -9.23
N SER A 37 8.60 6.82 -9.35
CA SER A 37 9.45 7.53 -8.38
C SER A 37 8.79 7.59 -7.00
N ARG A 38 7.51 7.99 -6.97
CA ARG A 38 6.72 8.13 -5.74
C ARG A 38 5.40 7.41 -5.81
N VAL A 39 4.92 7.01 -4.64
CA VAL A 39 3.62 6.37 -4.47
C VAL A 39 2.88 6.99 -3.29
N VAL A 40 1.56 6.86 -3.30
CA VAL A 40 0.67 7.35 -2.25
C VAL A 40 0.06 6.17 -1.52
N VAL A 41 0.14 6.16 -0.19
CA VAL A 41 -0.53 5.17 0.67
C VAL A 41 -1.45 5.87 1.67
N GLY A 42 -2.33 5.10 2.33
CA GLY A 42 -3.16 5.62 3.41
C GLY A 42 -2.32 6.16 4.58
N GLY A 43 -2.93 7.04 5.39
CA GLY A 43 -2.32 7.59 6.60
C GLY A 43 -2.78 6.94 7.91
N GLY A 44 -3.66 5.95 7.86
CA GLY A 44 -4.34 5.35 9.02
C GLY A 44 -5.81 5.79 9.16
N ASP A 45 -6.18 6.91 8.55
CA ASP A 45 -7.53 7.45 8.48
C ASP A 45 -7.84 8.04 7.09
N ARG A 46 -9.05 8.61 6.91
CA ARG A 46 -9.48 9.22 5.63
C ARG A 46 -8.93 10.63 5.37
N SER A 47 -8.36 11.27 6.38
CA SER A 47 -7.89 12.65 6.32
C SER A 47 -6.44 12.77 5.82
N VAL A 48 -5.63 11.74 6.03
CA VAL A 48 -4.19 11.77 5.70
C VAL A 48 -3.82 10.75 4.62
N LYS A 49 -2.91 11.15 3.74
CA LYS A 49 -2.19 10.29 2.80
C LYS A 49 -0.69 10.50 2.94
N LEU A 50 0.08 9.43 2.78
CA LEU A 50 1.55 9.49 2.82
C LEU A 50 2.09 9.37 1.41
N VAL A 51 2.95 10.31 1.02
CA VAL A 51 3.74 10.23 -0.22
C VAL A 51 5.12 9.69 0.15
N ILE A 52 5.52 8.58 -0.47
CA ILE A 52 6.81 7.95 -0.21
C ILE A 52 7.56 7.67 -1.51
N GLU A 53 8.88 7.58 -1.43
CA GLU A 53 9.70 7.04 -2.53
C GLU A 53 9.42 5.53 -2.66
N SER A 54 9.12 5.07 -3.87
CA SER A 54 8.73 3.66 -4.12
C SER A 54 9.82 2.66 -3.72
N ALA A 55 11.09 3.09 -3.80
CA ALA A 55 12.25 2.30 -3.43
C ALA A 55 12.22 1.81 -1.97
N VAL A 56 11.47 2.50 -1.09
CA VAL A 56 11.28 2.05 0.31
C VAL A 56 10.60 0.68 0.36
N LEU A 57 9.67 0.40 -0.58
CA LEU A 57 8.92 -0.86 -0.64
C LEU A 57 9.82 -2.07 -0.95
N GLY A 58 10.97 -1.88 -1.59
CA GLY A 58 11.93 -2.95 -1.88
C GLY A 58 13.05 -3.09 -0.84
N ARG A 59 13.08 -2.26 0.20
CA ARG A 59 14.23 -2.12 1.12
C ARG A 59 13.95 -2.58 2.55
N THR A 60 12.81 -3.20 2.80
CA THR A 60 12.36 -3.57 4.14
C THR A 60 11.62 -4.90 4.10
N PRO A 61 11.71 -5.72 5.17
CA PRO A 61 10.95 -6.97 5.28
C PRO A 61 9.44 -6.76 5.46
N LEU A 62 8.99 -5.51 5.65
CA LEU A 62 7.56 -5.19 5.75
C LEU A 62 6.80 -5.47 4.44
N PHE A 63 7.52 -5.55 3.32
CA PHE A 63 6.94 -5.74 1.99
C PHE A 63 7.56 -6.94 1.28
N GLU A 64 6.72 -7.62 0.51
CA GLU A 64 7.11 -8.65 -0.44
C GLU A 64 6.76 -8.15 -1.84
N VAL A 65 7.76 -8.02 -2.70
CA VAL A 65 7.55 -7.60 -4.10
C VAL A 65 7.21 -8.83 -4.93
N VAL A 66 6.08 -8.78 -5.63
CA VAL A 66 5.54 -9.88 -6.44
C VAL A 66 5.32 -9.40 -7.87
N GLU A 67 5.82 -10.15 -8.84
CA GLU A 67 5.59 -9.85 -10.26
C GLU A 67 4.17 -10.25 -10.69
N GLY A 68 3.48 -9.37 -11.43
CA GLY A 68 2.15 -9.66 -11.99
C GLY A 68 1.07 -9.89 -10.93
N LEU A 69 1.22 -9.29 -9.75
CA LEU A 69 0.21 -9.31 -8.68
C LEU A 69 -1.02 -8.48 -9.07
N ALA A 70 -0.80 -7.36 -9.76
CA ALA A 70 -1.85 -6.45 -10.20
C ALA A 70 -2.28 -6.76 -11.64
N MET A 71 -3.55 -6.52 -11.93
CA MET A 71 -4.00 -6.40 -13.31
C MET A 71 -3.35 -5.16 -13.95
N PRO A 72 -3.05 -5.19 -15.26
CA PRO A 72 -2.57 -4.01 -15.97
C PRO A 72 -3.48 -2.81 -15.70
N ALA A 73 -2.88 -1.68 -15.32
CA ALA A 73 -3.65 -0.45 -15.19
C ALA A 73 -4.23 -0.10 -16.57
N GLY A 74 -5.53 0.19 -16.62
CA GLY A 74 -6.13 0.77 -17.81
C GLY A 74 -5.49 2.12 -18.13
N GLU A 75 -5.66 2.58 -19.37
CA GLU A 75 -5.20 3.90 -19.77
C GLU A 75 -5.91 4.97 -18.91
N PRO A 76 -5.17 5.88 -18.26
CA PRO A 76 -5.80 6.96 -17.51
C PRO A 76 -6.72 7.76 -18.43
N PRO A 77 -7.84 8.30 -17.93
CA PRO A 77 -8.72 9.13 -18.74
C PRO A 77 -7.92 10.27 -19.35
N ALA A 78 -8.11 10.51 -20.65
CA ALA A 78 -7.62 11.72 -21.29
C ALA A 78 -8.24 12.91 -20.56
N HIS A 79 -7.39 13.73 -19.93
CA HIS A 79 -7.78 14.93 -19.21
C HIS A 79 -8.57 15.91 -20.09
#